data_AF-A0A535TXC1-F1
#
_entry.id   AF-A0A535TXC1-F1
#
_cell.length_a   1.000
_cell.length_b   1.000
_cell.length_c   1.000
_cell.angle_alpha   90.00
_cell.angle_beta   90.00
_cell.angle_gamma   90.00
#
_symmetry.space_group_name_H-M   'P 1'
#
loop_
_entity.id
_entity.type
_entity.pdbx_description
1 polymer ?
#
loop_
_entity_poly.entity_id
_entity_poly.type
_entity_poly.pdbx_seq_one_letter_code
_entity_poly.pdbx_strand_id
1 'polypeptide(L)'
;MFQPGTGWRYSSPGYVLLGRIIERASGEAYATFLTDHILGPANVDDTFVGNSHGRPRVARGYGDGQPVDSFDLDIVGIGAGDVSSTAMDLAHWIRALGSGQVLNEASRRTMFAWQASVGGARTSSFVSDIHYGYGVFIGRTQGRPIIFHTGDNSGFKAMSVWLPEDDLAIASLSNEESTDLENVISGILAKLL
;
A
#
# COMPACT_ATOMS: atom_id res chain seq x y z
N MET A 1 -19.20 -14.97 2.14
CA MET A 1 -19.02 -14.95 0.67
C MET A 1 -20.25 -14.30 0.08
N PHE A 2 -20.11 -13.55 -1.01
CA PHE A 2 -21.20 -12.82 -1.69
C PHE A 2 -21.07 -13.02 -3.21
N GLN A 3 -22.09 -12.63 -3.99
CA GLN A 3 -22.03 -12.73 -5.45
C GLN A 3 -20.99 -11.74 -6.00
N PRO A 4 -20.24 -12.10 -7.07
CA PRO A 4 -19.27 -11.18 -7.67
C PRO A 4 -19.90 -9.82 -8.00
N GLY A 5 -19.24 -8.74 -7.58
CA GLY A 5 -19.70 -7.37 -7.81
C GLY A 5 -20.82 -6.88 -6.88
N THR A 6 -21.37 -7.71 -5.99
CA THR A 6 -22.48 -7.30 -5.09
C THR A 6 -22.01 -6.90 -3.69
N GLY A 7 -20.71 -6.85 -3.45
CA GLY A 7 -20.14 -6.52 -2.15
C GLY A 7 -18.62 -6.35 -2.21
N TRP A 8 -18.04 -5.89 -1.09
CA TRP A 8 -16.61 -5.65 -0.97
C TRP A 8 -16.03 -6.41 0.22
N ARG A 9 -14.89 -7.07 -0.03
CA ARG A 9 -13.99 -7.63 0.97
C ARG A 9 -12.58 -7.60 0.42
N TYR A 10 -11.63 -7.11 1.21
CA TYR A 10 -10.21 -7.17 0.87
C TYR A 10 -9.77 -8.62 0.65
N SER A 11 -8.91 -8.85 -0.33
CA SER A 11 -8.45 -10.18 -0.73
C SER A 11 -7.02 -10.14 -1.27
N SER A 12 -6.04 -10.48 -0.43
CA SER A 12 -4.65 -10.68 -0.86
C SER A 12 -4.52 -11.70 -2.00
N PRO A 13 -5.24 -12.85 -2.00
CA PRO A 13 -5.22 -13.76 -3.15
C PRO A 13 -5.74 -13.13 -4.45
N GLY A 14 -6.63 -12.13 -4.37
CA GLY A 14 -7.06 -11.36 -5.52
C GLY A 14 -5.91 -10.57 -6.15
N TYR A 15 -5.04 -9.98 -5.33
CA TYR A 15 -3.83 -9.28 -5.79
C TYR A 15 -2.78 -10.23 -6.37
N VAL A 16 -2.64 -11.44 -5.83
CA VAL A 16 -1.82 -12.51 -6.43
C VAL A 16 -2.28 -12.83 -7.85
N LEU A 17 -3.60 -12.94 -8.07
CA LEU A 17 -4.14 -13.15 -9.41
C LEU A 17 -3.85 -11.96 -10.34
N LEU A 18 -3.94 -10.72 -9.84
CA LEU A 18 -3.58 -9.53 -10.64
C LEU A 18 -2.10 -9.54 -11.03
N GLY A 19 -1.19 -9.94 -10.14
CA GLY A 19 0.23 -10.12 -10.46
C GLY A 19 0.44 -11.10 -11.62
N ARG A 20 -0.27 -12.23 -11.62
CA ARG A 20 -0.21 -13.21 -12.74
C ARG A 20 -0.84 -12.70 -14.03
N ILE A 21 -1.88 -11.86 -13.94
CA ILE A 21 -2.46 -11.20 -15.11
C ILE A 21 -1.45 -10.25 -15.76
N ILE A 22 -0.70 -9.49 -14.95
CA ILE A 22 0.37 -8.61 -15.44
C ILE A 22 1.39 -9.43 -16.23
N GLU A 23 1.92 -10.52 -15.65
CA GLU A 23 2.90 -11.38 -16.33
C GLU A 23 2.40 -11.90 -17.67
N ARG A 24 1.15 -12.36 -17.71
CA ARG A 24 0.55 -12.90 -18.93
C ARG A 24 0.31 -11.83 -19.98
N ALA A 25 -0.06 -10.62 -19.56
CA ALA A 25 -0.38 -9.52 -20.46
C ALA A 25 0.88 -8.84 -21.03
N SER A 26 1.93 -8.70 -20.21
CA SER A 26 3.20 -8.08 -20.63
C SER A 26 4.15 -9.07 -21.30
N GLY A 27 4.10 -10.35 -20.92
CA GLY A 27 5.12 -11.34 -21.28
C GLY A 27 6.41 -11.24 -20.44
N GLU A 28 6.42 -10.40 -19.41
CA GLU A 28 7.55 -10.19 -18.50
C GLU A 28 7.27 -10.81 -17.13
N ALA A 29 8.32 -11.16 -16.38
CA ALA A 29 8.15 -11.55 -14.97
C ALA A 29 7.62 -10.36 -14.15
N TYR A 30 6.73 -10.62 -13.18
CA TYR A 30 6.05 -9.55 -12.43
C TYR A 30 7.04 -8.57 -11.77
N ALA A 31 8.08 -9.08 -11.12
CA ALA A 31 9.08 -8.26 -10.44
C ALA A 31 9.89 -7.39 -11.41
N THR A 32 10.19 -7.90 -12.62
CA THR A 32 10.85 -7.13 -13.67
C THR A 32 9.91 -6.03 -14.17
N PHE A 33 8.66 -6.38 -14.48
CA PHE A 33 7.69 -5.42 -14.97
C PHE A 33 7.48 -4.27 -13.98
N LEU A 34 7.31 -4.59 -12.69
CA LEU A 34 7.09 -3.60 -11.65
C LEU A 34 8.33 -2.71 -11.46
N THR A 35 9.54 -3.29 -11.47
CA THR A 35 10.79 -2.51 -11.40
C THR A 35 10.90 -1.52 -12.57
N ASP A 36 10.75 -2.01 -13.80
CA ASP A 36 11.11 -1.24 -15.00
C ASP A 36 10.04 -0.23 -15.41
N HIS A 37 8.75 -0.58 -15.25
CA HIS A 37 7.64 0.25 -15.73
C HIS A 37 6.95 1.06 -14.65
N ILE A 38 7.19 0.77 -13.36
CA ILE A 38 6.48 1.40 -12.24
C ILE A 38 7.45 2.05 -11.24
N LEU A 39 8.36 1.27 -10.64
CA LEU A 39 9.24 1.77 -9.57
C LEU A 39 10.33 2.71 -10.11
N GLY A 40 10.98 2.35 -11.22
CA GLY A 40 11.97 3.20 -11.89
C GLY A 40 11.37 4.55 -12.30
N PRO A 41 10.26 4.59 -13.06
CA PRO A 41 9.58 5.85 -13.41
C PRO A 41 9.10 6.66 -12.21
N ALA A 42 8.75 6.01 -11.09
CA ALA A 42 8.38 6.68 -9.85
C ALA A 42 9.58 7.28 -9.08
N ASN A 43 10.82 6.96 -9.46
CA ASN A 43 12.06 7.37 -8.77
C ASN A 43 12.08 6.94 -7.29
N VAL A 44 11.76 5.67 -7.03
CA VAL A 44 11.80 5.05 -5.69
C VAL A 44 12.88 3.97 -5.63
N ASP A 45 14.14 4.41 -5.69
CA ASP A 45 15.30 3.56 -5.97
C ASP A 45 15.68 2.59 -4.83
N ASP A 46 15.23 2.83 -3.59
CA ASP A 46 15.42 1.92 -2.46
C ASP A 46 14.20 1.00 -2.25
N THR A 47 13.33 0.88 -3.26
CA THR A 47 12.18 -0.01 -3.29
C THR A 47 12.42 -1.21 -4.19
N PHE A 48 12.08 -2.41 -3.73
CA PHE A 48 12.24 -3.63 -4.52
C PHE A 48 11.11 -4.63 -4.31
N VAL A 49 11.00 -5.55 -5.26
CA VAL A 49 9.98 -6.60 -5.31
C VAL A 49 10.61 -7.96 -5.01
N GLY A 50 9.89 -8.79 -4.26
CA GLY A 50 10.26 -10.17 -3.94
C GLY A 50 11.02 -10.30 -2.62
N ASN A 51 11.77 -11.39 -2.51
CA ASN A 51 12.36 -11.81 -1.24
C ASN A 51 13.44 -10.84 -0.74
N SER A 52 13.35 -10.53 0.56
CA SER A 52 14.24 -9.61 1.26
C SER A 52 15.41 -10.32 1.96
N HIS A 53 15.39 -11.66 2.03
CA HIS A 53 16.46 -12.44 2.65
C HIS A 53 17.82 -12.21 1.98
N GLY A 54 18.84 -11.95 2.78
CA GLY A 54 20.22 -11.72 2.33
C GLY A 54 20.45 -10.36 1.65
N ARG A 55 19.42 -9.52 1.48
CA ARG A 55 19.60 -8.17 0.97
C ARG A 55 20.15 -7.24 2.07
N PRO A 56 21.11 -6.35 1.75
CA PRO A 56 21.59 -5.36 2.69
C PRO A 56 20.48 -4.35 3.00
N ARG A 57 20.55 -3.71 4.18
CA ARG A 57 19.63 -2.64 4.61
C ARG A 57 18.15 -3.05 4.71
N VAL A 58 17.87 -4.32 4.92
CA VAL A 58 16.53 -4.83 5.27
C VAL A 58 16.45 -5.03 6.77
N ALA A 59 15.40 -4.49 7.40
CA ALA A 59 15.14 -4.69 8.82
C ALA A 59 14.69 -6.13 9.11
N ARG A 60 15.06 -6.66 10.29
CA ARG A 60 14.48 -7.90 10.81
C ARG A 60 13.11 -7.60 11.41
N GLY A 61 12.12 -8.46 11.15
CA GLY A 61 10.77 -8.31 11.71
C GLY A 61 10.67 -8.90 13.12
N TYR A 62 9.78 -8.32 13.93
CA TYR A 62 9.56 -8.71 15.32
C TYR A 62 8.06 -8.78 15.66
N GLY A 63 7.72 -9.65 16.61
CA GLY A 63 6.43 -9.70 17.28
C GLY A 63 6.64 -9.83 18.78
N ASP A 64 6.09 -8.89 19.53
CA ASP A 64 6.28 -8.80 21.00
C ASP A 64 7.78 -8.79 21.38
N GLY A 65 8.60 -8.11 20.58
CA GLY A 65 10.05 -8.03 20.77
C GLY A 65 10.83 -9.31 20.44
N GLN A 66 10.18 -10.36 19.94
CA GLN A 66 10.83 -11.58 19.47
C GLN A 66 11.02 -11.57 17.95
N PRO A 67 12.16 -12.02 17.41
CA PRO A 67 12.35 -12.10 15.97
C PRO A 67 11.33 -13.03 15.32
N VAL A 68 10.75 -12.58 14.21
CA VAL A 68 9.82 -13.36 13.39
C VAL A 68 10.40 -13.51 12.00
N ASP A 69 10.32 -14.72 11.44
CA ASP A 69 10.72 -14.97 10.07
C ASP A 69 9.65 -14.47 9.10
N SER A 70 10.09 -13.79 8.04
CA SER A 70 9.20 -13.40 6.95
C SER A 70 8.87 -14.62 6.10
N PHE A 71 7.62 -14.69 5.60
CA PHE A 71 7.23 -15.66 4.59
C PHE A 71 8.05 -15.50 3.29
N ASP A 72 8.06 -16.54 2.45
CA ASP A 72 8.60 -16.50 1.08
C ASP A 72 7.70 -15.64 0.18
N LEU A 73 7.82 -14.32 0.33
CA LEU A 73 6.92 -13.32 -0.27
C LEU A 73 6.90 -13.38 -1.81
N ASP A 74 7.99 -13.80 -2.43
CA ASP A 74 8.11 -14.01 -3.88
C ASP A 74 7.32 -15.22 -4.41
N ILE A 75 6.87 -16.11 -3.53
CA ILE A 75 6.08 -17.30 -3.88
C ILE A 75 4.61 -17.10 -3.49
N VAL A 76 4.35 -16.68 -2.25
CA VAL A 76 2.97 -16.60 -1.70
C VAL A 76 2.38 -15.20 -1.71
N GLY A 77 3.22 -14.16 -1.80
CA GLY A 77 2.84 -12.76 -1.61
C GLY A 77 2.86 -11.91 -2.88
N ILE A 78 3.14 -12.50 -4.05
CA ILE A 78 3.29 -11.78 -5.32
C ILE A 78 2.14 -10.79 -5.54
N GLY A 79 2.44 -9.50 -5.68
CA GLY A 79 1.44 -8.44 -5.87
C GLY A 79 0.60 -8.06 -4.66
N ALA A 80 0.66 -8.80 -3.55
CA ALA A 80 -0.19 -8.61 -2.38
C ALA A 80 0.57 -8.11 -1.13
N GLY A 81 1.88 -8.34 -1.05
CA GLY A 81 2.69 -7.97 0.11
C GLY A 81 4.19 -8.21 -0.09
N ASP A 82 4.65 -8.29 -1.33
CA ASP A 82 6.02 -8.66 -1.72
C ASP A 82 6.92 -7.47 -2.04
N VAL A 83 6.49 -6.24 -1.71
CA VAL A 83 7.28 -5.03 -1.95
C VAL A 83 7.91 -4.56 -0.63
N SER A 84 9.22 -4.35 -0.66
CA SER A 84 9.99 -3.74 0.43
C SER A 84 10.44 -2.35 0.02
N SER A 85 10.37 -1.38 0.93
CA SER A 85 10.65 0.04 0.64
C SER A 85 11.21 0.75 1.87
N THR A 86 11.62 2.01 1.68
CA THR A 86 11.95 2.94 2.76
C THR A 86 10.76 3.86 3.05
N ALA A 87 10.75 4.51 4.22
CA ALA A 87 9.69 5.46 4.53
C ALA A 87 9.67 6.65 3.56
N MET A 88 10.85 7.09 3.09
CA MET A 88 10.96 8.20 2.14
C MET A 88 10.37 7.81 0.77
N ASP A 89 10.76 6.66 0.25
CA ASP A 89 10.25 6.16 -1.03
C ASP A 89 8.75 5.89 -0.98
N LEU A 90 8.25 5.31 0.11
CA LEU A 90 6.82 5.06 0.26
C LEU A 90 6.00 6.36 0.33
N ALA A 91 6.53 7.42 0.96
CA ALA A 91 5.90 8.74 0.96
C ALA A 91 5.91 9.39 -0.43
N HIS A 92 7.01 9.25 -1.18
CA HIS A 92 7.08 9.67 -2.58
C HIS A 92 6.11 8.89 -3.47
N TRP A 93 6.03 7.57 -3.30
CA TRP A 93 5.18 6.67 -4.07
C TRP A 93 3.71 7.07 -4.00
N ILE A 94 3.16 7.23 -2.79
CA ILE A 94 1.71 7.52 -2.63
C ILE A 94 1.33 8.85 -3.27
N ARG A 95 2.24 9.83 -3.25
CA ARG A 95 2.08 11.12 -3.94
C ARG A 95 2.25 10.98 -5.46
N ALA A 96 3.21 10.18 -5.92
CA ALA A 96 3.50 9.96 -7.34
C ALA A 96 2.34 9.30 -8.10
N LEU A 97 1.55 8.45 -7.42
CA LEU A 97 0.31 7.91 -7.96
C LEU A 97 -0.68 9.02 -8.38
N GLY A 98 -0.67 10.13 -7.65
CA GLY A 98 -1.49 11.31 -7.91
C GLY A 98 -0.86 12.35 -8.85
N SER A 99 0.43 12.25 -9.19
CA SER A 99 1.15 13.29 -9.94
C SER A 99 1.08 13.12 -11.46
N GLY A 100 0.77 11.92 -11.95
CA GLY A 100 0.81 11.60 -13.39
C GLY A 100 2.16 11.11 -13.89
N GLN A 101 3.12 10.94 -12.98
CA GLN A 101 4.46 10.45 -13.27
C GLN A 101 4.48 8.98 -13.71
N VAL A 102 3.61 8.16 -13.12
CA VAL A 102 3.53 6.70 -13.40
C VAL A 102 2.31 6.35 -14.25
N LEU A 103 1.18 6.99 -13.98
CA LEU A 103 -0.10 6.69 -14.60
C LEU A 103 -0.59 7.90 -15.39
N ASN A 104 -1.05 7.66 -16.62
CA ASN A 104 -1.75 8.70 -17.38
C ASN A 104 -3.07 9.10 -16.67
N GLU A 105 -3.65 10.23 -17.07
CA GLU A 105 -4.84 10.80 -16.43
C GLU A 105 -6.03 9.82 -16.40
N ALA A 106 -6.28 9.10 -17.50
CA ALA A 106 -7.39 8.15 -17.58
C ALA A 106 -7.22 6.99 -16.58
N SER A 107 -6.00 6.45 -16.48
CA SER A 107 -5.65 5.41 -15.51
C SER A 107 -5.74 5.91 -14.08
N ARG A 108 -5.24 7.12 -13.79
CA ARG A 108 -5.36 7.75 -12.47
C ARG A 108 -6.80 7.94 -12.03
N ARG A 109 -7.64 8.50 -12.91
CA ARG A 109 -9.06 8.68 -12.62
C ARG A 109 -9.75 7.35 -12.31
N THR A 110 -9.36 6.30 -13.04
CA THR A 110 -9.89 4.94 -12.81
C THR A 110 -9.42 4.37 -11.47
N MET A 111 -8.15 4.53 -11.14
CA MET A 111 -7.55 4.06 -9.88
C MET A 111 -8.22 4.69 -8.66
N PHE A 112 -8.48 6.00 -8.71
CA PHE A 112 -9.06 6.77 -7.60
C PHE A 112 -10.59 6.87 -7.64
N ALA A 113 -11.26 6.21 -8.59
CA ALA A 113 -12.72 6.14 -8.56
C ALA A 113 -13.20 5.27 -7.40
N TRP A 114 -14.39 5.57 -6.87
CA TRP A 114 -15.02 4.76 -5.82
C TRP A 114 -15.57 3.46 -6.43
N GLN A 115 -14.75 2.42 -6.47
CA GLN A 115 -15.11 1.13 -7.04
C GLN A 115 -16.04 0.34 -6.11
N ALA A 116 -15.89 0.54 -4.80
CA ALA A 116 -16.79 -0.02 -3.81
C ALA A 116 -16.83 0.85 -2.54
N SER A 117 -17.98 0.86 -1.87
CA SER A 117 -18.09 1.38 -0.51
C SER A 117 -17.52 0.37 0.48
N VAL A 118 -16.71 0.86 1.42
CA VAL A 118 -16.14 0.05 2.50
C VAL A 118 -16.93 0.33 3.77
N GLY A 119 -17.87 -0.55 4.10
CA GLY A 119 -18.69 -0.42 5.30
C GLY A 119 -18.02 -0.99 6.55
N GLY A 120 -17.96 -0.21 7.64
CA GLY A 120 -17.72 -0.72 8.99
C GLY A 120 -16.76 0.10 9.85
N ALA A 121 -17.00 0.11 11.17
CA ALA A 121 -16.22 0.84 12.18
C ALA A 121 -14.77 0.35 12.39
N ARG A 122 -14.24 -0.52 11.52
CA ARG A 122 -12.96 -1.22 11.70
C ARG A 122 -11.91 -0.95 10.62
N THR A 123 -12.21 -0.12 9.62
CA THR A 123 -11.25 0.15 8.54
C THR A 123 -10.25 1.24 8.88
N SER A 124 -10.69 2.26 9.63
CA SER A 124 -9.81 3.24 10.26
C SER A 124 -10.53 3.93 11.41
N SER A 125 -9.76 4.36 12.40
CA SER A 125 -10.19 5.14 13.57
C SER A 125 -10.31 6.65 13.29
N PHE A 126 -9.68 7.16 12.23
CA PHE A 126 -9.61 8.60 11.94
C PHE A 126 -10.06 8.98 10.51
N VAL A 127 -10.46 8.00 9.70
CA VAL A 127 -11.00 8.22 8.35
C VAL A 127 -12.47 7.83 8.28
N SER A 128 -13.26 8.69 7.63
CA SER A 128 -14.71 8.55 7.39
C SER A 128 -15.02 8.42 5.89
N ASP A 129 -16.25 8.02 5.54
CA ASP A 129 -16.71 7.83 4.14
C ASP A 129 -15.73 7.01 3.28
N ILE A 130 -15.28 5.87 3.82
CA ILE A 130 -14.24 5.08 3.19
C ILE A 130 -14.81 4.31 1.99
N HIS A 131 -14.11 4.44 0.87
CA HIS A 131 -14.31 3.72 -0.37
C HIS A 131 -13.00 3.01 -0.76
N TYR A 132 -13.11 2.01 -1.61
CA TYR A 132 -11.95 1.33 -2.19
C TYR A 132 -11.82 1.72 -3.67
N GLY A 133 -10.63 2.16 -4.05
CA GLY A 133 -10.18 2.29 -5.43
C GLY A 133 -9.42 1.04 -5.88
N TYR A 134 -8.59 1.15 -6.90
CA TYR A 134 -7.66 0.07 -7.24
C TYR A 134 -6.37 0.23 -6.42
N GLY A 135 -6.17 -0.60 -5.41
CA GLY A 135 -4.96 -0.57 -4.57
C GLY A 135 -4.96 0.43 -3.41
N VAL A 136 -6.00 1.25 -3.26
CA VAL A 136 -6.04 2.34 -2.28
C VAL A 136 -7.40 2.48 -1.62
N PHE A 137 -7.41 2.89 -0.36
CA PHE A 137 -8.59 3.42 0.31
C PHE A 137 -8.68 4.92 0.07
N ILE A 138 -9.91 5.43 -0.07
CA ILE A 138 -10.22 6.83 -0.31
C ILE A 138 -11.28 7.22 0.71
N GLY A 139 -11.11 8.33 1.42
CA GLY A 139 -12.09 8.78 2.40
C GLY A 139 -11.88 10.23 2.80
N ARG A 140 -12.31 10.57 4.02
CA ARG A 140 -12.14 11.91 4.60
C ARG A 140 -11.58 11.84 6.02
N THR A 141 -10.56 12.65 6.29
CA THR A 141 -10.05 12.92 7.65
C THR A 141 -10.28 14.39 7.98
N GLN A 142 -10.90 14.69 9.13
CA GLN A 142 -11.22 16.07 9.53
C GLN A 142 -11.89 16.91 8.41
N GLY A 143 -12.73 16.27 7.59
CA GLY A 143 -13.39 16.93 6.47
C GLY A 143 -12.51 17.18 5.23
N ARG A 144 -11.25 16.73 5.18
CA ARG A 144 -10.35 16.80 4.01
C ARG A 144 -10.26 15.45 3.29
N PRO A 145 -10.14 15.39 1.95
CA PRO A 145 -9.89 14.14 1.24
C PRO A 145 -8.58 13.49 1.68
N ILE A 146 -8.60 12.17 1.83
CA ILE A 146 -7.41 11.37 2.15
C ILE A 146 -7.41 10.09 1.33
N ILE A 147 -6.23 9.74 0.81
CA ILE A 147 -5.94 8.48 0.14
C ILE A 147 -4.95 7.72 1.01
N PHE A 148 -5.18 6.45 1.27
CA PHE A 148 -4.33 5.68 2.16
C PHE A 148 -4.35 4.18 1.89
N HIS A 149 -3.37 3.47 2.45
CA HIS A 149 -3.44 2.02 2.59
C HIS A 149 -2.60 1.56 3.79
N THR A 150 -3.04 0.47 4.42
CA THR A 150 -2.33 -0.22 5.49
C THR A 150 -1.62 -1.47 4.95
N GLY A 151 -0.52 -1.86 5.57
CA GLY A 151 0.24 -3.05 5.24
C GLY A 151 0.49 -3.86 6.49
N ASP A 152 0.34 -5.17 6.36
CA ASP A 152 0.43 -6.12 7.47
C ASP A 152 1.07 -7.41 6.96
N ASN A 153 2.31 -7.63 7.39
CA ASN A 153 3.06 -8.86 7.15
C ASN A 153 3.62 -9.30 8.51
N SER A 154 3.90 -10.60 8.67
CA SER A 154 4.46 -11.06 9.95
C SER A 154 5.78 -10.36 10.26
N GLY A 155 5.87 -9.79 11.46
CA GLY A 155 6.99 -8.97 11.91
C GLY A 155 7.00 -7.52 11.42
N PHE A 156 6.02 -7.06 10.64
CA PHE A 156 6.03 -5.72 10.03
C PHE A 156 4.64 -5.06 9.94
N LYS A 157 4.62 -3.75 10.13
CA LYS A 157 3.46 -2.89 9.82
C LYS A 157 3.88 -1.75 8.90
N ALA A 158 2.97 -1.37 8.01
CA ALA A 158 3.13 -0.19 7.19
C ALA A 158 1.83 0.59 7.12
N MET A 159 1.94 1.90 6.96
CA MET A 159 0.82 2.76 6.62
C MET A 159 1.31 3.93 5.78
N SER A 160 0.61 4.20 4.68
CA SER A 160 0.85 5.39 3.85
C SER A 160 -0.43 6.18 3.71
N VAL A 161 -0.33 7.50 3.80
CA VAL A 161 -1.44 8.44 3.63
C VAL A 161 -1.00 9.60 2.74
N TRP A 162 -1.94 10.14 1.98
CA TRP A 162 -1.78 11.34 1.16
C TRP A 162 -3.04 12.19 1.22
N LEU A 163 -2.87 13.46 1.58
CA LEU A 163 -3.90 14.49 1.52
C LEU A 163 -3.62 15.37 0.30
N PRO A 164 -4.35 15.18 -0.82
CA PRO A 164 -4.04 15.85 -2.08
C PRO A 164 -4.21 17.37 -2.03
N GLU A 165 -5.15 17.87 -1.21
CA GLU A 165 -5.43 19.31 -1.08
C GLU A 165 -4.31 20.04 -0.30
N ASP A 166 -3.60 19.33 0.56
CA ASP A 166 -2.53 19.87 1.41
C ASP A 166 -1.12 19.58 0.85
N ASP A 167 -1.03 18.81 -0.25
CA ASP A 167 0.22 18.20 -0.75
C ASP A 167 1.04 17.49 0.36
N LEU A 168 0.32 16.83 1.28
CA LEU A 168 0.90 16.20 2.46
C LEU A 168 0.88 14.67 2.29
N ALA A 169 2.06 14.05 2.17
CA ALA A 169 2.22 12.60 2.20
C ALA A 169 2.96 12.18 3.47
N ILE A 170 2.46 11.15 4.14
CA ILE A 170 3.09 10.56 5.33
C ILE A 170 3.18 9.06 5.12
N ALA A 171 4.36 8.49 5.35
CA ALA A 171 4.57 7.06 5.41
C ALA A 171 5.15 6.69 6.77
N SER A 172 4.64 5.60 7.34
CA SER A 172 5.13 5.03 8.59
C SER A 172 5.36 3.54 8.41
N LEU A 173 6.53 3.07 8.84
CA LEU A 173 6.97 1.69 8.76
C LEU A 173 7.41 1.25 10.15
N SER A 174 7.02 0.04 10.54
CA SER A 174 7.47 -0.60 11.77
C SER A 174 7.89 -2.03 11.47
N ASN A 175 8.99 -2.46 12.09
CA ASN A 175 9.42 -3.86 12.12
C ASN A 175 8.98 -4.57 13.40
N GLU A 176 7.89 -4.10 14.01
CA GLU A 176 7.20 -4.73 15.14
C GLU A 176 5.71 -4.85 14.81
N GLU A 177 5.21 -6.08 14.65
CA GLU A 177 3.84 -6.36 14.19
C GLU A 177 2.76 -5.94 15.19
N SER A 178 3.10 -5.71 16.46
CA SER A 178 2.16 -5.17 17.46
C SER A 178 1.97 -3.64 17.38
N THR A 179 2.71 -2.93 16.52
CA THR A 179 2.67 -1.47 16.45
C THR A 179 1.34 -0.93 15.90
N ASP A 180 0.69 -0.03 16.64
CA ASP A 180 -0.50 0.71 16.18
C ASP A 180 -0.10 1.96 15.38
N LEU A 181 0.10 1.78 14.07
CA LEU A 181 0.43 2.88 13.16
C LEU A 181 -0.73 3.83 12.89
N GLU A 182 -1.98 3.40 13.09
CA GLU A 182 -3.13 4.30 12.93
C GLU A 182 -3.11 5.39 14.00
N ASN A 183 -2.84 5.01 15.26
CA ASN A 183 -2.74 5.98 16.35
C ASN A 183 -1.56 6.96 16.13
N VAL A 184 -0.43 6.46 15.61
CA VAL A 184 0.72 7.31 15.26
C VAL A 184 0.35 8.33 14.18
N ILE A 185 -0.23 7.89 13.06
CA ILE A 185 -0.59 8.80 11.96
C ILE A 185 -1.69 9.76 12.38
N SER A 186 -2.71 9.29 13.10
CA SER A 186 -3.78 10.14 13.65
C SER A 186 -3.21 11.24 14.54
N GLY A 187 -2.27 10.92 15.43
CA GLY A 187 -1.59 11.89 16.29
C GLY A 187 -0.72 12.90 15.54
N ILE A 188 -0.12 12.51 14.40
CA ILE A 188 0.61 13.44 13.52
C ILE A 188 -0.38 14.37 12.80
N LEU A 189 -1.44 13.83 12.19
CA LEU A 189 -2.44 14.62 11.47
C LEU A 189 -3.15 15.62 12.39
N ALA A 190 -3.44 15.24 13.64
CA ALA A 190 -4.04 16.15 14.63
C ALA A 190 -3.17 17.37 14.98
N LYS A 191 -1.86 17.34 14.67
CA LYS A 191 -0.94 18.48 14.88
C LYS A 191 -0.70 19.30 13.62
N LEU A 192 -0.93 18.72 12.44
CA LEU A 192 -0.65 19.33 11.15
C LEU A 192 -1.87 19.99 10.52
N LEU A 193 -3.07 19.46 10.79
CA LEU A 193 -4.34 19.92 10.22
C LEU A 193 -5.07 20.89 11.16
#